data_AF-K1TY89-F1
#
_entry.id   AF-K1TY89-F1
#
_cell.length_a   1.000
_cell.length_b   1.000
_cell.length_c   1.000
_cell.angle_alpha   90.00
_cell.angle_beta   90.00
_cell.angle_gamma   90.00
#
_symmetry.space_group_name_H-M   'P 1'
#
loop_
_entity.id
_entity.type
_entity.pdbx_description
1 polymer ?
#
loop_
_entity_poly.entity_id
_entity_poly.type
_entity_poly.pdbx_seq_one_letter_code
_entity_poly.pdbx_strand_id
1 'polypeptide(L)'
;QEGDGPQILIYHTHSQEAFADSVPGDVNTGIVGVGECLTKILTEQYGYRVLHNTGQYDVETRDNAYSRALPAVEQILAENPSIQVIIDLHRDEVAEETKLVTDIQGRPTARFMFFNGLSRTRKTGDIDYLANENQEANLAFSFQMQLKAAEYYPGLTRRIYLKGYRYNMHLRPRTLLVELGAQNNTVEEAINACDPLAHILDMVLKGE
;
A
#
# COMPACT_ATOMS: atom_id res chain seq x y z
N GLN A 1 -2.03 -11.05 -22.94
CA GLN A 1 -1.79 -12.44 -22.50
C GLN A 1 -1.87 -12.43 -20.99
N GLU A 2 -2.86 -13.08 -20.41
CA GLU A 2 -2.84 -13.40 -18.98
C GLU A 2 -1.73 -14.45 -18.80
N GLY A 3 -0.52 -13.95 -18.53
CA GLY A 3 0.68 -14.78 -18.39
C GLY A 3 0.66 -15.55 -17.08
N ASP A 4 1.39 -16.66 -17.00
CA ASP A 4 1.46 -17.57 -15.86
C ASP A 4 2.21 -17.01 -14.62
N GLY A 5 2.53 -15.72 -14.62
CA GLY A 5 3.31 -15.03 -13.59
C GLY A 5 2.47 -14.27 -12.56
N PRO A 6 3.13 -13.58 -11.61
CA PRO A 6 2.45 -12.80 -10.58
C PRO A 6 1.60 -11.67 -11.19
N GLN A 7 0.43 -11.45 -10.60
CA GLN A 7 -0.56 -10.43 -10.99
C GLN A 7 -0.48 -9.20 -10.09
N ILE A 8 -0.09 -9.39 -8.83
CA ILE A 8 -0.02 -8.33 -7.81
C ILE A 8 1.41 -8.29 -7.27
N LEU A 9 1.99 -7.10 -7.26
CA LEU A 9 3.22 -6.80 -6.53
C LEU A 9 2.88 -6.11 -5.22
N ILE A 10 3.39 -6.63 -4.10
CA ILE A 10 3.41 -5.93 -2.82
C ILE A 10 4.88 -5.62 -2.51
N TYR A 11 5.19 -4.36 -2.20
CA TYR A 11 6.51 -3.94 -1.75
C TYR A 11 6.41 -2.84 -0.70
N HIS A 12 7.54 -2.48 -0.11
CA HIS A 12 7.62 -1.49 0.96
C HIS A 12 8.75 -0.51 0.68
N THR A 13 8.44 0.71 0.26
CA THR A 13 9.48 1.75 0.16
C THR A 13 10.13 2.01 1.52
N HIS A 14 9.36 1.87 2.61
CA HIS A 14 9.83 2.04 3.99
C HIS A 14 9.73 0.73 4.79
N SER A 15 10.59 -0.22 4.45
CA SER A 15 10.64 -1.56 5.07
C SER A 15 10.88 -1.55 6.59
N GLN A 16 11.43 -0.46 7.15
CA GLN A 16 11.74 -0.35 8.58
C GLN A 16 10.56 0.15 9.43
N GLU A 17 9.37 0.32 8.83
CA GLU A 17 8.20 0.80 9.54
C GLU A 17 7.67 -0.22 10.55
N ALA A 18 7.76 0.15 11.83
CA ALA A 18 7.33 -0.62 12.98
C ALA A 18 6.05 -0.04 13.63
N PHE A 19 5.38 -0.89 14.39
CA PHE A 19 4.20 -0.65 15.21
C PHE A 19 4.57 -0.61 16.71
N ALA A 20 3.61 -0.31 17.57
CA ALA A 20 3.83 -0.05 19.00
C ALA A 20 4.42 -1.24 19.76
N ASP A 21 4.05 -2.46 19.38
CA ASP A 21 4.46 -3.73 19.96
C ASP A 21 5.36 -4.56 19.03
N SER A 22 5.94 -3.93 18.00
CA SER A 22 6.96 -4.57 17.17
C SER A 22 8.18 -4.97 18.00
N VAL A 23 8.71 -6.15 17.72
CA VAL A 23 9.93 -6.67 18.34
C VAL A 23 11.14 -6.14 17.56
N PRO A 24 12.06 -5.38 18.19
CA PRO A 24 13.24 -4.85 17.50
C PRO A 24 14.05 -5.95 16.81
N GLY A 25 14.30 -5.78 15.51
CA GLY A 25 15.02 -6.75 14.69
C GLY A 25 14.17 -7.88 14.10
N ASP A 26 12.90 -8.02 14.49
CA ASP A 26 11.97 -8.97 13.88
C ASP A 26 11.07 -8.29 12.84
N VAL A 27 11.45 -8.44 11.57
CA VAL A 27 10.73 -7.89 10.42
C VAL A 27 9.29 -8.39 10.30
N ASN A 28 8.97 -9.56 10.88
CA ASN A 28 7.62 -10.13 10.86
C ASN A 28 6.64 -9.37 11.75
N THR A 29 7.16 -8.56 12.68
CA THR A 29 6.35 -7.70 13.54
C THR A 29 6.26 -6.27 13.02
N GLY A 30 6.76 -5.98 11.81
CA GLY A 30 6.67 -4.66 11.15
C GLY A 30 5.80 -4.68 9.90
N ILE A 31 5.90 -3.63 9.08
CA ILE A 31 5.09 -3.49 7.86
C ILE A 31 5.29 -4.63 6.85
N VAL A 32 6.49 -5.20 6.80
CA VAL A 32 6.81 -6.36 5.95
C VAL A 32 6.03 -7.59 6.38
N GLY A 33 5.87 -7.82 7.69
CA GLY A 33 5.01 -8.89 8.20
C GLY A 33 3.53 -8.69 7.89
N VAL A 34 3.06 -7.43 7.89
CA VAL A 34 1.70 -7.08 7.45
C VAL A 34 1.54 -7.36 5.95
N GLY A 35 2.55 -7.02 5.13
CA GLY A 35 2.61 -7.37 3.70
C GLY A 35 2.56 -8.88 3.45
N GLU A 36 3.24 -9.67 4.28
CA GLU A 36 3.20 -11.14 4.22
C GLU A 36 1.80 -11.68 4.54
N CYS A 37 1.12 -11.12 5.54
CA CYS A 37 -0.26 -11.50 5.84
C CYS A 37 -1.21 -11.17 4.68
N LEU A 38 -1.11 -9.96 4.11
CA LEU A 38 -1.91 -9.57 2.95
C LEU A 38 -1.65 -10.48 1.75
N THR A 39 -0.38 -10.85 1.51
CA THR A 39 0.04 -11.80 0.48
C THR A 39 -0.65 -13.15 0.64
N LYS A 40 -0.66 -13.71 1.85
CA LYS A 40 -1.32 -14.99 2.15
C LYS A 40 -2.82 -14.92 1.91
N ILE A 41 -3.49 -13.88 2.38
CA ILE A 41 -4.95 -13.72 2.19
C ILE A 41 -5.29 -13.65 0.70
N LEU A 42 -4.59 -12.81 -0.07
CA LEU A 42 -4.82 -12.67 -1.51
C LEU A 42 -4.56 -13.96 -2.27
N THR A 43 -3.55 -14.74 -1.86
CA THR A 43 -3.20 -16.00 -2.51
C THR A 43 -4.16 -17.13 -2.14
N GLU A 44 -4.38 -17.36 -0.85
CA GLU A 44 -5.09 -18.52 -0.33
C GLU A 44 -6.61 -18.38 -0.41
N GLN A 45 -7.14 -17.18 -0.20
CA GLN A 45 -8.59 -16.95 -0.18
C GLN A 45 -9.12 -16.50 -1.54
N TYR A 46 -8.37 -15.65 -2.25
CA TYR A 46 -8.83 -15.03 -3.49
C TYR A 46 -8.17 -15.60 -4.75
N GLY A 47 -7.13 -16.44 -4.61
CA GLY A 47 -6.51 -17.15 -5.73
C GLY A 47 -5.60 -16.28 -6.60
N TYR A 48 -5.20 -15.10 -6.14
CA TYR A 48 -4.25 -14.25 -6.86
C TYR A 48 -2.83 -14.82 -6.79
N ARG A 49 -2.04 -14.58 -7.83
CA ARG A 49 -0.58 -14.78 -7.74
C ARG A 49 0.09 -13.50 -7.31
N VAL A 50 0.65 -13.51 -6.10
CA VAL A 50 1.26 -12.32 -5.48
C VAL A 50 2.77 -12.49 -5.41
N LEU A 51 3.51 -11.46 -5.85
CA LEU A 51 4.94 -11.32 -5.58
C LEU A 51 5.09 -10.35 -4.41
N HIS A 52 5.60 -10.84 -3.29
CA HIS A 52 5.93 -10.03 -2.13
C HIS A 52 7.43 -9.71 -2.13
N ASN A 53 7.77 -8.45 -2.39
CA ASN A 53 9.15 -7.97 -2.39
C ASN A 53 9.51 -7.37 -1.02
N THR A 54 10.44 -8.02 -0.33
CA THR A 54 10.92 -7.65 1.01
C THR A 54 12.22 -6.84 1.00
N GLY A 55 12.55 -6.24 -0.14
CA GLY A 55 13.72 -5.38 -0.30
C GLY A 55 13.75 -4.23 0.70
N GLN A 56 14.95 -3.87 1.15
CA GLN A 56 15.16 -2.82 2.15
C GLN A 56 15.72 -1.57 1.48
N TYR A 57 14.97 -0.47 1.55
CA TYR A 57 15.31 0.76 0.82
C TYR A 57 15.50 1.97 1.74
N ASP A 58 15.42 1.80 3.06
CA ASP A 58 15.41 2.88 4.05
C ASP A 58 16.27 2.61 5.30
N VAL A 59 17.20 1.65 5.23
CA VAL A 59 18.06 1.23 6.36
C VAL A 59 19.09 2.30 6.74
N GLU A 60 19.86 2.80 5.77
CA GLU A 60 20.91 3.80 6.03
C GLU A 60 20.33 5.19 6.28
N THR A 61 19.28 5.54 5.52
CA THR A 61 18.56 6.80 5.64
C THR A 61 17.16 6.64 5.07
N ARG A 62 16.18 7.32 5.66
CA ARG A 62 14.82 7.38 5.09
C ARG A 62 14.76 8.26 3.84
N ASP A 63 15.71 9.20 3.70
CA ASP A 63 15.79 10.09 2.56
C ASP A 63 16.13 9.31 1.29
N ASN A 64 15.50 9.67 0.16
CA ASN A 64 15.68 9.02 -1.14
C ASN A 64 15.27 7.53 -1.20
N ALA A 65 14.50 7.02 -0.25
CA ALA A 65 14.03 5.62 -0.26
C ALA A 65 13.30 5.26 -1.56
N TYR A 66 12.43 6.15 -2.06
CA TYR A 66 11.76 5.97 -3.36
C TYR A 66 12.75 5.84 -4.53
N SER A 67 13.80 6.66 -4.54
CA SER A 67 14.85 6.61 -5.58
C SER A 67 15.67 5.31 -5.50
N ARG A 68 15.85 4.74 -4.30
CA ARG A 68 16.52 3.44 -4.11
C ARG A 68 15.62 2.25 -4.44
N ALA A 69 14.33 2.35 -4.16
CA ALA A 69 13.36 1.32 -4.51
C ALA A 69 13.13 1.23 -6.02
N LEU A 70 13.17 2.37 -6.71
CA LEU A 70 12.79 2.48 -8.13
C LEU A 70 13.49 1.46 -9.05
N PRO A 71 14.83 1.31 -9.07
CA PRO A 71 15.49 0.34 -9.95
C PRO A 71 15.10 -1.11 -9.67
N ALA A 72 14.87 -1.46 -8.40
CA ALA A 72 14.48 -2.81 -8.02
C ALA A 72 13.05 -3.12 -8.48
N VAL A 73 12.13 -2.17 -8.30
CA VAL A 73 10.74 -2.33 -8.77
C VAL A 73 10.67 -2.37 -10.29
N GLU A 74 11.45 -1.53 -11.00
CA GLU A 74 11.56 -1.58 -12.46
C GLU A 74 12.06 -2.94 -12.96
N GLN A 75 13.08 -3.51 -12.31
CA GLN A 75 13.59 -4.84 -12.64
C GLN A 75 12.52 -5.92 -12.43
N ILE A 76 11.83 -5.92 -11.28
CA ILE A 76 10.74 -6.86 -11.00
C ILE A 76 9.68 -6.79 -12.08
N LEU A 77 9.29 -5.58 -12.48
CA LEU A 77 8.27 -5.35 -13.50
C LEU A 77 8.71 -5.78 -14.91
N ALA A 78 10.00 -5.69 -15.22
CA ALA A 78 10.57 -6.18 -16.48
C ALA A 78 10.60 -7.71 -16.53
N GLU A 79 10.92 -8.37 -15.41
CA GLU A 79 10.95 -9.83 -15.28
C GLU A 79 9.53 -10.43 -15.19
N ASN A 80 8.57 -9.66 -14.71
CA ASN A 80 7.19 -10.10 -14.46
C ASN A 80 6.18 -9.17 -15.16
N PRO A 81 6.11 -9.18 -16.51
CA PRO A 81 5.19 -8.33 -17.27
C PRO A 81 3.70 -8.64 -17.04
N SER A 82 3.38 -9.75 -16.35
CA SER A 82 2.03 -10.12 -15.93
C SER A 82 1.50 -9.30 -14.75
N ILE A 83 2.34 -8.53 -14.05
CA ILE A 83 1.92 -7.71 -12.91
C ILE A 83 0.99 -6.59 -13.39
N GLN A 84 -0.21 -6.55 -12.83
CA GLN A 84 -1.29 -5.61 -13.15
C GLN A 84 -1.58 -4.62 -12.02
N VAL A 85 -1.22 -4.97 -10.78
CA VAL A 85 -1.44 -4.14 -9.58
C VAL A 85 -0.13 -4.02 -8.81
N ILE A 86 0.16 -2.82 -8.33
CA ILE A 86 1.29 -2.55 -7.43
C ILE A 86 0.72 -1.99 -6.13
N ILE A 87 1.16 -2.52 -4.99
CA ILE A 87 0.83 -2.02 -3.65
C ILE A 87 2.14 -1.66 -2.96
N ASP A 88 2.36 -0.37 -2.73
CA ASP A 88 3.38 0.12 -1.80
C ASP A 88 2.72 0.22 -0.42
N LEU A 89 3.02 -0.74 0.45
CA LEU A 89 2.35 -0.89 1.73
C LEU A 89 3.18 -0.24 2.84
N HIS A 90 2.57 0.72 3.52
CA HIS A 90 3.15 1.56 4.55
C HIS A 90 2.30 1.57 5.81
N ARG A 91 2.82 2.19 6.87
CA ARG A 91 2.05 2.70 8.00
C ARG A 91 2.32 4.19 8.22
N ASP A 92 1.28 4.94 8.56
CA ASP A 92 1.36 6.39 8.71
C ASP A 92 2.19 6.79 9.95
N GLU A 93 2.49 8.08 10.06
CA GLU A 93 3.04 8.68 11.28
C GLU A 93 2.10 9.78 11.77
N VAL A 94 1.53 9.59 12.96
CA VAL A 94 0.54 10.51 13.56
C VAL A 94 1.00 11.02 14.92
N ALA A 95 0.29 11.98 15.50
CA ALA A 95 0.54 12.41 16.87
C ALA A 95 0.32 11.25 17.86
N GLU A 96 1.08 11.21 18.95
CA GLU A 96 1.12 10.07 19.88
C GLU A 96 -0.27 9.68 20.42
N GLU A 97 -1.12 10.68 20.67
CA GLU A 97 -2.49 10.53 21.16
C GLU A 97 -3.51 10.06 20.10
N THR A 98 -3.13 10.05 18.82
CA THR A 98 -4.04 9.73 17.71
C THR A 98 -4.06 8.23 17.43
N LYS A 99 -5.04 7.49 17.95
CA LYS A 99 -5.20 6.05 17.67
C LYS A 99 -6.08 5.80 16.45
N LEU A 100 -5.53 5.15 15.43
CA LEU A 100 -6.24 4.83 14.19
C LEU A 100 -6.82 3.41 14.22
N VAL A 101 -7.90 3.22 14.98
CA VAL A 101 -8.55 1.91 15.15
C VAL A 101 -10.05 2.03 14.95
N THR A 102 -10.66 0.97 14.42
CA THR A 102 -12.10 0.73 14.42
C THR A 102 -12.37 -0.72 14.83
N ASP A 103 -13.59 -1.03 15.24
CA ASP A 103 -14.02 -2.42 15.44
C ASP A 103 -14.61 -2.96 14.12
N ILE A 104 -14.15 -4.13 13.69
CA ILE A 104 -14.78 -4.91 12.62
C ILE A 104 -15.05 -6.30 13.17
N GLN A 105 -16.32 -6.61 13.39
CA GLN A 105 -16.77 -7.92 13.88
C GLN A 105 -16.11 -8.33 15.22
N GLY A 106 -15.90 -7.39 16.13
CA GLY A 106 -15.27 -7.63 17.43
C GLY A 106 -13.74 -7.71 17.37
N ARG A 107 -13.12 -7.47 16.21
CA ARG A 107 -11.66 -7.41 16.04
C ARG A 107 -11.21 -5.96 15.95
N PRO A 108 -10.33 -5.48 16.84
CA PRO A 108 -9.74 -4.15 16.71
C PRO A 108 -8.90 -4.11 15.43
N THR A 109 -9.23 -3.19 14.54
CA THR A 109 -8.70 -3.14 13.17
C THR A 109 -8.13 -1.77 12.88
N ALA A 110 -6.90 -1.72 12.39
CA ALA A 110 -6.25 -0.48 12.00
C ALA A 110 -7.02 0.20 10.87
N ARG A 111 -7.29 1.50 11.03
CA ARG A 111 -7.83 2.32 9.95
C ARG A 111 -6.72 2.69 8.99
N PHE A 112 -7.02 2.70 7.69
CA PHE A 112 -6.02 3.01 6.66
C PHE A 112 -6.47 4.12 5.71
N MET A 113 -5.54 4.69 4.95
CA MET A 113 -5.85 5.58 3.83
C MET A 113 -5.13 5.17 2.56
N PHE A 114 -5.73 5.55 1.43
CA PHE A 114 -5.04 5.55 0.15
C PHE A 114 -4.36 6.91 -0.07
N PHE A 115 -3.13 6.85 -0.53
CA PHE A 115 -2.28 8.00 -0.81
C PHE A 115 -2.09 8.12 -2.33
N ASN A 116 -2.15 9.34 -2.85
CA ASN A 116 -1.92 9.61 -4.27
C ASN A 116 -0.92 10.75 -4.50
N GLY A 117 0.06 10.47 -5.35
CA GLY A 117 0.99 11.44 -5.89
C GLY A 117 0.45 12.18 -7.10
N LEU A 118 0.51 13.51 -7.09
CA LEU A 118 -0.09 14.38 -8.11
C LEU A 118 0.88 14.91 -9.16
N SER A 119 2.19 14.65 -9.01
CA SER A 119 3.23 15.23 -9.87
C SER A 119 3.08 16.74 -10.09
N ARG A 120 2.60 17.45 -9.06
CA ARG A 120 2.17 18.85 -9.11
C ARG A 120 2.29 19.50 -7.74
N THR A 121 2.80 20.73 -7.67
CA THR A 121 2.73 21.54 -6.45
C THR A 121 1.83 22.75 -6.62
N ARG A 122 1.32 23.28 -5.51
CA ARG A 122 0.55 24.54 -5.52
C ARG A 122 1.38 25.73 -6.00
N LYS A 123 2.70 25.69 -5.80
CA LYS A 123 3.62 26.80 -6.08
C LYS A 123 4.07 26.83 -7.54
N THR A 124 4.39 25.66 -8.10
CA THR A 124 5.06 25.55 -9.41
C THR A 124 4.18 24.95 -10.50
N GLY A 125 2.97 24.48 -10.17
CA GLY A 125 2.18 23.70 -11.12
C GLY A 125 2.76 22.31 -11.29
N ASP A 126 2.61 21.76 -12.49
CA ASP A 126 3.05 20.41 -12.82
C ASP A 126 4.59 20.30 -12.77
N ILE A 127 5.10 19.12 -12.39
CA ILE A 127 6.53 18.86 -12.17
C ILE A 127 7.02 17.96 -13.30
N ASP A 128 7.55 18.56 -14.38
CA ASP A 128 7.92 17.84 -15.61
C ASP A 128 8.86 16.65 -15.38
N TYR A 129 9.87 16.81 -14.52
CA TYR A 129 10.84 15.74 -14.22
C TYR A 129 10.29 14.63 -13.32
N LEU A 130 9.05 14.78 -12.82
CA LEU A 130 8.31 13.77 -12.06
C LEU A 130 6.98 13.43 -12.73
N ALA A 131 6.90 13.49 -14.05
CA ALA A 131 5.70 13.09 -14.79
C ALA A 131 5.19 11.69 -14.36
N ASN A 132 3.86 11.55 -14.36
CA ASN A 132 3.13 10.33 -14.05
C ASN A 132 1.95 10.18 -15.02
N GLU A 133 2.15 9.42 -16.09
CA GLU A 133 1.10 9.12 -17.08
C GLU A 133 -0.05 8.28 -16.49
N ASN A 134 0.19 7.60 -15.37
CA ASN A 134 -0.77 6.72 -14.70
C ASN A 134 -1.59 7.43 -13.61
N GLN A 135 -1.42 8.75 -13.43
CA GLN A 135 -2.01 9.50 -12.33
C GLN A 135 -3.55 9.37 -12.27
N GLU A 136 -4.23 9.55 -13.39
CA GLU A 136 -5.69 9.44 -13.45
C GLU A 136 -6.16 8.02 -13.11
N ALA A 137 -5.52 7.00 -13.69
CA ALA A 137 -5.83 5.60 -13.45
C ALA A 137 -5.60 5.19 -11.99
N ASN A 138 -4.52 5.65 -11.36
CA ASN A 138 -4.21 5.34 -9.97
C ASN A 138 -5.15 6.04 -8.99
N LEU A 139 -5.53 7.29 -9.28
CA LEU A 139 -6.49 8.02 -8.48
C LEU A 139 -7.89 7.40 -8.60
N ALA A 140 -8.33 7.03 -9.81
CA ALA A 140 -9.58 6.32 -10.03
C ALA A 140 -9.61 4.99 -9.26
N PHE A 141 -8.52 4.22 -9.30
CA PHE A 141 -8.42 2.97 -8.57
C PHE A 141 -8.51 3.17 -7.05
N SER A 142 -7.80 4.17 -6.50
CA SER A 142 -7.89 4.53 -5.08
C SER A 142 -9.31 4.95 -4.68
N PHE A 143 -10.03 5.67 -5.55
CA PHE A 143 -11.43 6.03 -5.30
C PHE A 143 -12.38 4.84 -5.31
N GLN A 144 -12.22 3.89 -6.25
CA GLN A 144 -13.00 2.66 -6.29
C GLN A 144 -12.81 1.86 -4.99
N MET A 145 -11.56 1.71 -4.55
CA MET A 145 -11.21 1.06 -3.29
C MET A 145 -11.87 1.76 -2.09
N GLN A 146 -11.79 3.10 -2.01
CA GLN A 146 -12.41 3.86 -0.92
C GLN A 146 -13.95 3.75 -0.93
N LEU A 147 -14.57 3.76 -2.11
CA LEU A 147 -16.02 3.62 -2.23
C LEU A 147 -16.50 2.27 -1.71
N LYS A 148 -15.83 1.19 -2.12
CA LYS A 148 -16.11 -0.17 -1.64
C LYS A 148 -15.82 -0.32 -0.15
N ALA A 149 -14.76 0.29 0.35
CA ALA A 149 -14.49 0.33 1.78
C ALA A 149 -15.63 1.01 2.56
N ALA A 150 -16.14 2.14 2.06
CA ALA A 150 -17.23 2.87 2.71
C ALA A 150 -18.56 2.09 2.68
N GLU A 151 -18.80 1.31 1.63
CA GLU A 151 -19.99 0.45 1.48
C GLU A 151 -19.96 -0.75 2.43
N TYR A 152 -18.86 -1.50 2.47
CA TYR A 152 -18.77 -2.79 3.19
C TYR A 152 -18.18 -2.68 4.60
N TYR A 153 -17.35 -1.67 4.83
CA TYR A 153 -16.65 -1.46 6.10
C TYR A 153 -16.73 0.02 6.54
N PRO A 154 -17.93 0.55 6.85
CA PRO A 154 -18.10 1.96 7.21
C PRO A 154 -17.15 2.37 8.35
N GLY A 155 -16.37 3.42 8.12
CA GLY A 155 -15.40 3.94 9.09
C GLY A 155 -13.99 3.34 9.00
N LEU A 156 -13.77 2.27 8.22
CA LEU A 156 -12.46 1.64 8.06
C LEU A 156 -11.43 2.59 7.43
N THR A 157 -11.79 3.24 6.32
CA THR A 157 -10.87 4.16 5.65
C THR A 157 -10.93 5.57 6.20
N ARG A 158 -9.78 6.25 6.20
CA ARG A 158 -9.67 7.71 6.31
C ARG A 158 -9.81 8.34 4.91
N ARG A 159 -9.74 9.68 4.82
CA ARG A 159 -9.77 10.41 3.55
C ARG A 159 -8.57 10.05 2.67
N ILE A 160 -8.74 10.07 1.35
CA ILE A 160 -7.62 9.96 0.42
C ILE A 160 -6.68 11.14 0.63
N TYR A 161 -5.39 10.85 0.72
CA TYR A 161 -4.36 11.85 0.93
C TYR A 161 -3.64 12.16 -0.38
N LEU A 162 -3.49 13.45 -0.69
CA LEU A 162 -2.86 13.91 -1.92
C LEU A 162 -1.55 14.63 -1.60
N LYS A 163 -0.47 14.25 -2.31
CA LYS A 163 0.84 14.89 -2.22
C LYS A 163 1.43 15.21 -3.58
N GLY A 164 2.38 16.13 -3.58
CA GLY A 164 2.86 16.73 -4.83
C GLY A 164 3.80 15.87 -5.67
N TYR A 165 4.54 14.93 -5.08
CA TYR A 165 5.46 14.06 -5.84
C TYR A 165 4.78 12.79 -6.33
N ARG A 166 5.49 11.96 -7.10
CA ARG A 166 4.91 10.77 -7.77
C ARG A 166 5.06 9.44 -7.04
N TYR A 167 5.98 9.34 -6.06
CA TYR A 167 6.12 8.17 -5.16
C TYR A 167 6.14 6.81 -5.89
N ASN A 168 6.91 6.71 -6.96
CA ASN A 168 6.95 5.54 -7.86
C ASN A 168 5.61 5.11 -8.49
N MET A 169 4.51 5.82 -8.28
CA MET A 169 3.18 5.48 -8.82
C MET A 169 3.10 5.60 -10.36
N HIS A 170 4.07 6.25 -11.00
CA HIS A 170 4.22 6.25 -12.46
C HIS A 170 4.53 4.90 -13.10
N LEU A 171 4.92 3.88 -12.32
CA LEU A 171 5.40 2.60 -12.87
C LEU A 171 4.31 1.73 -13.51
N ARG A 172 3.05 1.86 -13.08
CA ARG A 172 1.93 1.07 -13.58
C ARG A 172 0.60 1.76 -13.28
N PRO A 173 -0.43 1.63 -14.15
CA PRO A 173 -1.80 1.88 -13.73
C PRO A 173 -2.20 0.91 -12.62
N ARG A 174 -3.18 1.27 -11.78
CA ARG A 174 -3.58 0.50 -10.60
C ARG A 174 -2.45 0.31 -9.58
N THR A 175 -1.63 1.35 -9.40
CA THR A 175 -0.73 1.44 -8.25
C THR A 175 -1.45 2.05 -7.05
N LEU A 176 -1.43 1.37 -5.90
CA LEU A 176 -1.91 1.86 -4.61
C LEU A 176 -0.71 2.13 -3.70
N LEU A 177 -0.72 3.29 -3.05
CA LEU A 177 0.06 3.50 -1.83
C LEU A 177 -0.93 3.49 -0.67
N VAL A 178 -0.73 2.56 0.26
CA VAL A 178 -1.64 2.34 1.40
C VAL A 178 -0.90 2.66 2.68
N GLU A 179 -1.45 3.59 3.45
CA GLU A 179 -0.98 3.93 4.79
C GLU A 179 -1.87 3.18 5.78
N LEU A 180 -1.43 1.98 6.17
CA LEU A 180 -2.16 1.02 6.98
C LEU A 180 -1.87 1.21 8.47
N GLY A 181 -2.80 1.86 9.17
CA GLY A 181 -2.59 2.26 10.55
C GLY A 181 -1.52 3.35 10.67
N ALA A 182 -0.92 3.41 11.85
CA ALA A 182 0.18 4.30 12.19
C ALA A 182 1.12 3.64 13.22
N GLN A 183 2.20 4.32 13.57
CA GLN A 183 3.25 3.80 14.48
C GLN A 183 2.76 3.42 15.88
N ASN A 184 1.62 3.96 16.33
CA ASN A 184 1.01 3.64 17.63
C ASN A 184 -0.09 2.57 17.57
N ASN A 185 -0.36 2.01 16.38
CA ASN A 185 -1.16 0.79 16.26
C ASN A 185 -0.38 -0.41 16.78
N THR A 186 -1.09 -1.48 17.16
CA THR A 186 -0.45 -2.78 17.41
C THR A 186 -0.29 -3.56 16.10
N VAL A 187 0.60 -4.54 16.08
CA VAL A 187 0.76 -5.47 14.96
C VAL A 187 -0.55 -6.20 14.69
N GLU A 188 -1.25 -6.64 15.74
CA GLU A 188 -2.55 -7.32 15.61
C GLU A 188 -3.59 -6.42 14.92
N GLU A 189 -3.70 -5.15 15.32
CA GLU A 189 -4.62 -4.20 14.69
C GLU A 189 -4.30 -4.03 13.19
N ALA A 190 -3.02 -3.97 12.83
CA ALA A 190 -2.58 -3.86 11.44
C ALA A 190 -2.89 -5.13 10.63
N ILE A 191 -2.58 -6.31 11.19
CA ILE A 191 -2.89 -7.62 10.59
C ILE A 191 -4.40 -7.79 10.37
N ASN A 192 -5.22 -7.37 11.32
CA ASN A 192 -6.68 -7.41 11.20
C ASN A 192 -7.20 -6.57 10.03
N ALA A 193 -6.47 -5.54 9.59
CA ALA A 193 -6.86 -4.70 8.45
C ALA A 193 -6.55 -5.35 7.09
N CYS A 194 -5.72 -6.40 7.03
CA CYS A 194 -5.42 -7.11 5.79
C CYS A 194 -6.65 -7.82 5.22
N ASP A 195 -7.49 -8.42 6.07
CA ASP A 195 -8.73 -9.10 5.64
C ASP A 195 -9.67 -8.17 4.85
N PRO A 196 -10.11 -7.02 5.39
CA PRO A 196 -10.98 -6.12 4.63
C PRO A 196 -10.27 -5.46 3.45
N LEU A 197 -8.96 -5.14 3.55
CA LEU A 197 -8.21 -4.59 2.42
C LEU A 197 -8.18 -5.56 1.23
N ALA A 198 -7.92 -6.85 1.48
CA ALA A 198 -7.92 -7.88 0.45
C ALA A 198 -9.32 -8.08 -0.15
N HIS A 199 -10.36 -8.10 0.69
CA HIS A 199 -11.75 -8.22 0.23
C HIS A 199 -12.16 -7.07 -0.69
N ILE A 200 -11.84 -5.83 -0.30
CA ILE A 200 -12.11 -4.64 -1.11
C ILE A 200 -11.35 -4.71 -2.44
N LEU A 201 -10.08 -5.12 -2.41
CA LEU A 201 -9.27 -5.26 -3.62
C LEU A 201 -9.88 -6.27 -4.59
N ASP A 202 -10.30 -7.42 -4.10
CA ASP A 202 -10.92 -8.46 -4.90
C ASP A 202 -12.21 -7.99 -5.59
N MET A 203 -13.12 -7.34 -4.85
CA MET A 203 -14.36 -6.79 -5.41
C MET A 203 -14.09 -5.79 -6.52
N VAL A 204 -13.14 -4.86 -6.31
CA VAL A 204 -12.78 -3.85 -7.32
C VAL A 204 -12.18 -4.50 -8.56
N LEU A 205 -11.34 -5.53 -8.41
CA LEU A 205 -10.72 -6.23 -9.54
C LEU A 205 -11.71 -7.09 -10.33
N LYS A 206 -12.74 -7.63 -9.68
CA LYS A 206 -13.85 -8.36 -10.33
C LYS A 206 -14.89 -7.44 -10.97
N GLY A 207 -14.87 -6.15 -10.65
CA GLY A 207 -15.83 -5.16 -11.15
C GLY A 207 -17.21 -5.27 -10.50
N GLU A 208 -17.25 -5.76 -9.26
CA GLU A 208 -18.45 -5.84 -8.41
C GLU A 208 -18.79 -4.48 -7.78
#